data_AF-A0A2U3KWH7-F1
#
_entry.id   AF-A0A2U3KWH7-F1
#
_cell.length_a   1.000
_cell.length_b   1.000
_cell.length_c   1.000
_cell.angle_alpha   90.00
_cell.angle_beta   90.00
_cell.angle_gamma   90.00
#
_symmetry.space_group_name_H-M   'P 1'
#
loop_
_entity.id
_entity.type
_entity.pdbx_description
1 polymer ?
#
loop_
_entity_poly.entity_id
_entity_poly.type
_entity_poly.pdbx_seq_one_letter_code
_entity_poly.pdbx_strand_id
1 'polypeptide(L)'
;MKKNRPGTLVTVTCQPHLIERFTDFLLRETTTIGLRWRVENRLKARRTIREVQTQYGPIKCKVAEINSDIINISPEYEDCTRVTLEEKISLKEVMDAAKAAALAVRAW
;
A
#
# COMPACT_ATOMS: atom_id res chain seq x y z
N MET A 1 21.98 -2.40 18.96
CA MET A 1 23.37 -2.39 18.44
C MET A 1 24.34 -2.78 19.56
N LYS A 2 25.62 -3.09 19.26
CA LYS A 2 26.62 -3.32 20.32
C LYS A 2 26.71 -2.12 21.28
N LYS A 3 27.15 -2.37 22.52
CA LYS A 3 27.31 -1.33 23.57
C LYS A 3 26.01 -0.59 23.95
N ASN A 4 24.89 -1.31 24.00
CA ASN A 4 23.57 -0.76 24.37
C ASN A 4 23.14 0.48 23.55
N ARG A 5 23.58 0.58 22.30
CA ARG A 5 23.19 1.69 21.42
C ARG A 5 21.86 1.33 20.73
N PRO A 6 20.81 2.16 20.81
CA PRO A 6 19.64 2.00 19.97
C PRO A 6 20.06 2.20 18.50
N GLY A 7 19.40 1.51 17.59
CA GLY A 7 19.68 1.63 16.16
C GLY A 7 18.46 1.26 15.34
N THR A 8 18.37 1.83 14.14
CA THR A 8 17.25 1.62 13.24
C THR A 8 17.69 0.71 12.10
N LEU A 9 16.93 -0.36 11.84
CA LEU A 9 17.12 -1.19 10.66
C LEU A 9 16.35 -0.57 9.49
N VAL A 10 17.07 -0.08 8.48
CA VAL A 10 16.48 0.39 7.22
C VAL A 10 16.41 -0.76 6.22
N THR A 11 15.24 -0.97 5.62
CA THR A 11 15.01 -1.98 4.56
C THR A 11 14.38 -1.30 3.35
N VAL A 12 14.96 -1.53 2.17
CA VAL A 12 14.47 -0.96 0.90
C VAL A 12 14.03 -2.09 -0.02
N THR A 13 12.86 -1.94 -0.65
CA THR A 13 12.40 -2.85 -1.72
C THR A 13 12.58 -2.14 -3.06
N CYS A 14 13.35 -2.73 -3.97
CA CYS A 14 13.57 -2.19 -5.30
C CYS A 14 13.62 -3.30 -6.35
N GLN A 15 13.58 -2.93 -7.63
CA GLN A 15 13.84 -3.86 -8.72
C GLN A 15 15.35 -4.18 -8.78
N PRO A 16 15.75 -5.40 -9.22
CA PRO A 16 17.17 -5.80 -9.19
C PRO A 16 18.12 -4.85 -9.92
N HIS A 17 17.70 -4.26 -11.04
CA HIS A 17 18.55 -3.32 -11.80
C HIS A 17 18.80 -1.99 -11.09
N LEU A 18 18.13 -1.71 -9.95
CA LEU A 18 18.32 -0.50 -9.15
C LEU A 18 19.26 -0.70 -7.96
N ILE A 19 19.79 -1.91 -7.74
CA ILE A 19 20.63 -2.24 -6.58
C ILE A 19 21.84 -1.31 -6.47
N GLU A 20 22.55 -1.07 -7.57
CA GLU A 20 23.73 -0.19 -7.58
C GLU A 20 23.36 1.25 -7.21
N ARG A 21 22.27 1.78 -7.77
CA ARG A 21 21.77 3.12 -7.47
C ARG A 21 21.43 3.29 -5.99
N PHE A 22 20.73 2.32 -5.39
CA PHE A 22 20.38 2.39 -3.97
C PHE A 22 21.58 2.14 -3.05
N THR A 23 22.55 1.34 -3.49
CA THR A 23 23.79 1.12 -2.75
C THR A 23 24.60 2.41 -2.64
N ASP A 24 24.81 3.12 -3.76
CA ASP A 24 25.51 4.41 -3.77
C ASP A 24 24.77 5.44 -2.91
N PHE A 25 23.46 5.57 -3.08
CA PHE A 25 22.63 6.49 -2.28
C PHE A 25 22.76 6.22 -0.78
N LEU A 26 22.62 4.97 -0.33
CA LEU A 26 22.66 4.65 1.10
C LEU A 26 24.06 4.77 1.71
N LEU A 27 25.12 4.50 0.96
CA LEU A 27 26.49 4.69 1.44
C LEU A 27 26.87 6.17 1.54
N ARG A 28 26.28 7.06 0.72
CA ARG A 28 26.52 8.50 0.77
C ARG A 28 25.69 9.22 1.83
N GLU A 29 24.40 8.87 1.92
CA GLU A 29 23.43 9.61 2.74
C GLU A 29 23.29 9.04 4.16
N THR A 30 23.99 7.94 4.47
CA THR A 30 23.95 7.33 5.80
C THR A 30 25.36 7.05 6.31
N THR A 31 25.46 6.70 7.59
CA THR A 31 26.74 6.31 8.22
C THR A 31 27.01 4.81 8.11
N THR A 32 26.26 4.06 7.29
CA THR A 32 26.52 2.63 7.08
C THR A 32 27.79 2.42 6.26
N ILE A 33 28.51 1.34 6.54
CA ILE A 33 29.75 0.95 5.82
C ILE A 33 29.46 -0.14 4.79
N GLY A 34 28.24 -0.69 4.80
CA GLY A 34 27.86 -1.76 3.89
C GLY A 34 26.39 -2.10 3.98
N LEU A 35 25.94 -2.89 3.01
CA LEU A 35 24.55 -3.32 2.87
C LEU A 35 24.52 -4.83 2.66
N ARG A 36 23.40 -5.43 3.03
CA ARG A 36 23.05 -6.81 2.69
C ARG A 36 21.80 -6.77 1.83
N TRP A 37 21.79 -7.52 0.74
CA TRP A 37 20.67 -7.58 -0.18
C TRP A 37 20.40 -9.03 -0.60
N ARG A 38 19.18 -9.27 -1.07
CA ARG A 38 18.71 -10.56 -1.58
C ARG A 38 17.59 -10.34 -2.59
N VAL A 39 17.40 -11.31 -3.49
CA VAL A 39 16.26 -11.33 -4.40
C VAL A 39 15.13 -12.12 -3.75
N GLU A 40 13.93 -11.55 -3.75
CA GLU A 40 12.73 -12.19 -3.23
C GLU A 40 11.77 -12.50 -4.37
N ASN A 41 11.29 -13.74 -4.44
CA ASN A 41 10.19 -14.12 -5.31
C ASN A 41 8.86 -13.76 -4.65
N ARG A 42 7.90 -13.28 -5.43
CA ARG A 42 6.59 -12.87 -4.89
C ARG A 42 5.46 -13.33 -5.79
N LEU A 43 4.59 -14.17 -5.25
CA LEU A 43 3.27 -14.44 -5.82
C LEU A 43 2.31 -13.33 -5.39
N LYS A 44 1.47 -12.87 -6.33
CA LYS A 44 0.52 -11.79 -6.11
C LYS A 44 -0.82 -12.19 -6.71
N ALA A 45 -1.90 -11.92 -5.98
CA ALA A 45 -3.23 -11.92 -6.57
C ALA A 45 -3.28 -10.90 -7.73
N ARG A 46 -4.12 -11.17 -8.73
CA ARG A 46 -4.48 -10.15 -9.71
C ARG A 46 -5.18 -9.04 -8.94
N ARG A 47 -4.89 -7.78 -9.27
CA ARG A 47 -5.63 -6.65 -8.70
C ARG A 47 -6.08 -5.69 -9.77
N THR A 48 -7.26 -5.13 -9.58
CA THR A 48 -7.76 -3.99 -10.36
C THR A 48 -8.11 -2.85 -9.41
N ILE A 49 -8.10 -1.62 -9.92
CA ILE A 49 -8.62 -0.46 -9.21
C ILE A 49 -9.97 -0.15 -9.83
N ARG A 50 -11.00 -0.10 -9.00
CA ARG A 50 -12.37 0.18 -9.40
C ARG A 50 -12.89 1.38 -8.64
N GLU A 51 -13.58 2.28 -9.31
CA GLU A 51 -14.25 3.40 -8.63
C GLU A 51 -15.67 2.98 -8.24
N VAL A 52 -16.06 3.29 -7.01
CA VAL A 52 -17.40 3.02 -6.48
C VAL A 52 -18.05 4.31 -6.01
N GLN A 53 -19.35 4.45 -6.26
CA GLN A 53 -20.12 5.59 -5.78
C GLN A 53 -20.52 5.34 -4.34
N THR A 54 -20.18 6.28 -3.46
CA THR A 54 -20.56 6.27 -2.05
C THR A 54 -21.40 7.50 -1.73
N GLN A 55 -21.99 7.53 -0.54
CA GLN A 55 -22.66 8.72 -0.02
C GLN A 55 -21.73 9.94 0.13
N TYR A 56 -20.42 9.74 0.08
CA TYR A 56 -19.40 10.78 0.15
C TYR A 56 -18.71 11.06 -1.20
N GLY A 57 -19.32 10.58 -2.30
CA GLY A 57 -18.78 10.68 -3.65
C GLY A 57 -17.98 9.46 -4.10
N PRO A 58 -17.27 9.56 -5.24
CA PRO A 58 -16.51 8.45 -5.81
C PRO A 58 -15.27 8.14 -4.97
N ILE A 59 -15.07 6.85 -4.68
CA ILE A 59 -13.89 6.34 -3.97
C ILE A 59 -13.33 5.16 -4.76
N LYS A 60 -12.01 5.14 -4.97
CA LYS A 60 -11.33 4.00 -5.59
C LYS A 60 -11.19 2.86 -4.58
N CYS A 61 -11.34 1.64 -5.06
CA CYS A 61 -11.18 0.41 -4.31
C CYS A 61 -10.23 -0.53 -5.08
N LYS A 62 -9.21 -1.02 -4.37
CA LYS A 62 -8.37 -2.13 -4.82
C LYS A 62 -9.13 -3.43 -4.64
N VAL A 63 -9.49 -4.07 -5.75
CA VAL A 63 -10.11 -5.39 -5.78
C VAL A 63 -9.02 -6.42 -6.09
N ALA A 64 -8.85 -7.40 -5.20
CA ALA A 64 -7.88 -8.48 -5.37
C ALA A 64 -8.61 -9.79 -5.66
N GLU A 65 -8.14 -10.50 -6.69
CA GLU A 65 -8.79 -11.68 -7.27
C GLU A 65 -7.81 -12.85 -7.43
N ILE A 66 -8.30 -14.07 -7.18
CA ILE A 66 -7.63 -15.32 -7.50
C ILE A 66 -8.65 -16.20 -8.23
N ASN A 67 -8.32 -16.72 -9.43
CA ASN A 67 -9.23 -17.56 -10.23
C ASN A 67 -10.63 -16.93 -10.46
N SER A 68 -10.68 -15.61 -10.62
CA SER A 68 -11.90 -14.80 -10.73
C SER A 68 -12.73 -14.67 -9.43
N ASP A 69 -12.30 -15.28 -8.33
CA ASP A 69 -12.89 -15.07 -7.01
C ASP A 69 -12.28 -13.83 -6.35
N ILE A 70 -13.13 -12.88 -5.98
CA ILE A 70 -12.70 -11.71 -5.20
C ILE A 70 -12.35 -12.19 -3.78
N ILE A 71 -11.07 -12.06 -3.43
CA ILE A 71 -10.56 -12.45 -2.11
C ILE A 71 -10.45 -11.26 -1.14
N ASN A 72 -10.37 -10.04 -1.67
CA ASN A 72 -10.29 -8.83 -0.85
C ASN A 72 -10.71 -7.59 -1.64
N ILE A 73 -11.30 -6.64 -0.91
CA ILE A 73 -11.59 -5.28 -1.39
C ILE A 73 -11.09 -4.31 -0.32
N SER A 74 -10.22 -3.38 -0.73
CA SER A 74 -9.71 -2.32 0.13
C SER A 74 -9.95 -0.96 -0.53
N PRO A 75 -10.68 -0.05 0.11
CA PRO A 75 -10.74 1.35 -0.32
C PRO A 75 -9.35 1.99 -0.37
N GLU A 76 -9.18 2.95 -1.28
CA GLU A 76 -7.93 3.71 -1.42
C GLU A 76 -7.84 4.74 -0.31
N TYR A 77 -6.80 4.61 0.51
CA TYR A 77 -6.63 5.41 1.71
C TYR A 77 -6.64 6.92 1.42
N GLU A 78 -5.93 7.37 0.38
CA GLU A 78 -5.83 8.79 0.02
C GLU A 78 -7.20 9.39 -0.35
N ASP A 79 -8.03 8.65 -1.08
CA ASP A 79 -9.40 9.07 -1.40
C ASP A 79 -10.24 9.17 -0.13
N CYS A 80 -10.14 8.19 0.77
CA CYS A 80 -10.88 8.21 2.03
C CYS A 80 -10.41 9.34 2.96
N THR A 81 -9.11 9.63 3.02
CA THR A 81 -8.56 10.73 3.82
C THR A 81 -9.02 12.07 3.28
N ARG A 82 -9.05 12.26 1.95
CA ARG A 82 -9.59 13.47 1.33
C ARG A 82 -11.03 13.73 1.79
N VAL A 83 -11.89 12.71 1.71
CA VAL A 83 -13.28 12.80 2.18
C VAL A 83 -13.36 13.12 3.69
N THR A 84 -12.55 12.47 4.52
CA THR A 84 -12.49 12.77 5.96
C THR A 84 -12.16 14.24 6.23
N LEU A 85 -11.27 14.85 5.45
CA LEU A 85 -10.89 16.26 5.61
C LEU A 85 -11.98 17.22 5.13
N GLU A 86 -12.67 16.87 4.04
CA GLU A 86 -13.75 17.68 3.45
C GLU A 86 -15.01 17.64 4.33
N GLU A 87 -15.43 16.44 4.75
CA GLU A 87 -16.72 16.19 5.41
C GLU A 87 -16.61 16.10 6.95
N LYS A 88 -15.39 16.13 7.50
CA LYS A 88 -15.10 16.02 8.95
C LYS A 88 -15.66 14.75 9.61
N ILE A 89 -15.70 13.66 8.85
CA ILE A 89 -16.15 12.33 9.30
C ILE A 89 -14.97 11.38 9.53
N SER A 90 -15.18 10.34 10.33
CA SER A 90 -14.08 9.45 10.68
C SER A 90 -13.63 8.63 9.46
N LEU A 91 -12.32 8.42 9.34
CA LEU A 91 -11.75 7.59 8.27
C LEU A 91 -12.38 6.18 8.25
N LYS A 92 -12.69 5.64 9.43
CA LYS A 92 -13.31 4.33 9.56
C LYS A 92 -14.68 4.29 8.86
N GLU A 93 -15.53 5.28 9.09
CA GLU A 93 -16.85 5.36 8.45
C GLU A 93 -16.74 5.47 6.92
N VAL A 94 -15.79 6.25 6.41
CA VAL A 94 -15.54 6.38 4.97
C VAL A 94 -15.08 5.07 4.36
N MET A 95 -14.13 4.38 5.00
CA MET A 95 -13.64 3.08 4.53
C MET A 95 -14.75 2.02 4.56
N ASP A 96 -15.54 1.97 5.63
CA ASP A 96 -16.63 1.00 5.77
C ASP A 96 -17.72 1.24 4.70
N ALA A 97 -18.07 2.51 4.45
CA ALA A 97 -19.03 2.89 3.40
C ALA A 97 -18.52 2.53 1.99
N ALA A 98 -17.26 2.83 1.68
CA ALA A 98 -16.65 2.49 0.40
C ALA A 98 -16.57 0.98 0.17
N LYS A 99 -16.21 0.22 1.22
CA LYS A 99 -16.16 -1.24 1.16
C LYS A 99 -17.57 -1.84 0.97
N ALA A 100 -18.57 -1.33 1.68
CA ALA A 100 -19.96 -1.75 1.53
C ALA A 100 -20.48 -1.46 0.11
N ALA A 101 -20.22 -0.27 -0.43
CA ALA A 101 -20.57 0.09 -1.80
C ALA A 101 -19.92 -0.84 -2.83
N ALA A 102 -18.63 -1.16 -2.64
CA ALA A 102 -17.92 -2.08 -3.54
C ALA A 102 -18.46 -3.52 -3.53
N LEU A 103 -18.89 -4.01 -2.36
CA LEU A 103 -19.52 -5.32 -2.22
C LEU A 103 -20.93 -5.37 -2.81
N ALA A 104 -21.65 -4.23 -2.81
CA ALA A 104 -23.01 -4.13 -3.34
C ALA A 104 -23.07 -4.19 -4.87
N VAL A 105 -21.97 -3.86 -5.56
CA VAL A 105 -21.86 -4.05 -7.01
C VAL A 105 -21.73 -5.54 -7.29
N ARG A 106 -22.86 -6.21 -7.54
CA ARG A 106 -22.97 -7.67 -7.76
C ARG A 106 -22.45 -8.14 -9.12
N ALA A 107 -22.03 -7.22 -9.99
CA ALA A 107 -21.54 -7.50 -11.32
C ALA A 107 -20.17 -6.84 -11.51
N TRP A 108 -19.11 -7.61 -11.28
CA TRP A 108 -17.73 -7.23 -11.58
C TRP A 108 -17.16 -8.16 -12.65
#